data_AF-A0AAV3AKI8-F1
#
_entry.id   AF-A0AAV3AKI8-F1
#
_cell.length_a   1.000
_cell.length_b   1.000
_cell.length_c   1.000
_cell.angle_alpha   90.00
_cell.angle_beta   90.00
_cell.angle_gamma   90.00
#
_symmetry.space_group_name_H-M   'P 1'
#
loop_
_entity.id
_entity.type
_entity.pdbx_description
1 polymer ?
#
loop_
_entity_poly.entity_id
_entity_poly.type
_entity_poly.pdbx_seq_one_letter_code
_entity_poly.pdbx_strand_id
1 'polypeptide(L)'
;MASRRSAVKALDWLAFAERVPPNQKAMFNALKTRSDTISAKLTSLPAKPPAIDWAYYRTTIAKAGLVDEFEKKFNALTIPEPKDTQSEKINLQEQEANKTALAFIAESKARVASFEKEVCSYYIGYKMFTKPLFIYNIFYRVS
;
A
#
# COMPACT_ATOMS: atom_id res chain seq x y z
N MET A 1 1.90 22.35 -6.18
CA MET A 1 0.62 21.73 -5.73
C MET A 1 -0.11 20.79 -6.71
N ALA A 2 -0.30 21.11 -8.00
CA ALA A 2 -1.15 20.28 -8.89
C ALA A 2 -0.57 18.89 -9.23
N SER A 3 0.76 18.75 -9.38
CA SER A 3 1.37 17.45 -9.73
C SER A 3 1.51 16.47 -8.55
N ARG A 4 1.42 16.94 -7.29
CA ARG A 4 1.38 16.06 -6.11
C ARG A 4 -0.04 15.65 -5.72
N ARG A 5 -1.06 16.38 -6.18
CA ARG A 5 -2.47 15.98 -6.03
C ARG A 5 -2.87 14.85 -6.98
N SER A 6 -2.21 14.74 -8.14
CA SER A 6 -2.53 13.76 -9.18
C SER A 6 -1.85 12.39 -9.02
N ALA A 7 -0.97 12.21 -8.03
CA ALA A 7 -0.27 10.95 -7.81
C ALA A 7 -1.03 10.02 -6.84
N VAL A 8 -2.36 9.97 -6.94
CA VAL A 8 -3.12 8.86 -6.35
C VAL A 8 -2.87 7.67 -7.28
N LYS A 9 -1.77 6.95 -7.07
CA LYS A 9 -1.65 5.60 -7.63
C LYS A 9 -2.89 4.85 -7.16
N ALA A 10 -3.64 4.28 -8.11
CA ALA A 10 -4.77 3.43 -7.77
C ALA A 10 -4.26 2.26 -6.94
N LEU A 11 -4.35 2.38 -5.62
CA LEU A 11 -3.98 1.32 -4.71
C LEU A 11 -5.08 0.27 -4.79
N ASP A 12 -4.72 -0.93 -5.25
CA ASP A 12 -5.62 -2.07 -5.23
C ASP A 12 -5.78 -2.58 -3.80
N TRP A 13 -6.78 -2.05 -3.12
CA TRP A 13 -7.11 -2.40 -1.75
C TRP A 13 -7.55 -3.86 -1.59
N LEU A 14 -8.06 -4.51 -2.65
CA LEU A 14 -8.47 -5.91 -2.61
C LEU A 14 -7.23 -6.81 -2.61
N ALA A 15 -6.32 -6.58 -3.56
CA ALA A 15 -5.06 -7.32 -3.65
C ALA A 15 -4.15 -7.12 -2.42
N PHE A 16 -4.29 -6.00 -1.70
CA PHE A 16 -3.61 -5.78 -0.43
C PHE A 16 -4.29 -6.54 0.71
N ALA A 17 -5.62 -6.53 0.78
CA ALA A 17 -6.38 -7.24 1.83
C ALA A 17 -6.12 -8.77 1.82
N GLU A 18 -5.91 -9.36 0.65
CA GLU A 18 -5.58 -10.79 0.50
C GLU A 18 -4.19 -11.16 1.04
N ARG A 19 -3.23 -10.24 0.97
CA ARG A 19 -1.85 -10.47 1.42
C ARG A 19 -1.64 -10.16 2.91
N VAL A 20 -2.61 -9.51 3.57
CA VAL A 20 -2.49 -9.11 4.97
C VAL A 20 -2.77 -10.30 5.89
N PRO A 21 -1.80 -10.70 6.73
CA PRO A 21 -2.02 -11.75 7.70
C PRO A 21 -3.07 -11.34 8.75
N PRO A 22 -3.82 -12.29 9.35
CA PRO A 22 -4.99 -11.99 10.18
C PRO A 22 -4.68 -11.11 11.39
N ASN A 23 -3.48 -11.21 11.96
CA ASN A 23 -2.98 -10.37 13.05
C ASN A 23 -2.82 -8.88 12.68
N GLN A 24 -2.66 -8.55 11.39
CA GLN A 24 -2.42 -7.19 10.91
C GLN A 24 -3.65 -6.54 10.26
N LYS A 25 -4.78 -7.26 10.18
CA LYS A 25 -6.04 -6.75 9.60
C LYS A 25 -6.53 -5.47 10.27
N ALA A 26 -6.36 -5.33 11.58
CA ALA A 26 -6.74 -4.12 12.32
C ALA A 26 -5.91 -2.90 11.86
N MET A 27 -4.60 -3.07 11.66
CA MET A 27 -3.72 -2.00 11.17
C MET A 27 -4.04 -1.64 9.71
N PHE A 28 -4.35 -2.64 8.88
CA PHE A 28 -4.78 -2.42 7.50
C PHE A 28 -6.08 -1.62 7.42
N ASN A 29 -7.09 -1.98 8.20
CA ASN A 29 -8.35 -1.25 8.25
C ASN A 29 -8.14 0.21 8.70
N ALA A 30 -7.28 0.43 9.70
CA ALA A 30 -6.93 1.78 10.13
C ALA A 30 -6.24 2.61 9.03
N LEU A 31 -5.34 1.99 8.26
CA LEU A 31 -4.68 2.64 7.11
C LEU A 31 -5.69 2.99 6.02
N LYS A 32 -6.57 2.06 5.66
CA LYS A 32 -7.60 2.26 4.65
C LYS A 32 -8.51 3.43 5.01
N THR A 33 -9.06 3.45 6.23
CA THR A 33 -9.91 4.54 6.69
C THR A 33 -9.21 5.89 6.63
N ARG A 34 -7.93 5.95 7.03
CA ARG A 34 -7.15 7.21 6.94
C ARG A 34 -6.94 7.64 5.49
N SER A 35 -6.62 6.71 4.60
CA SER A 35 -6.43 7.00 3.17
C SER A 35 -7.71 7.51 2.52
N ASP A 36 -8.84 6.84 2.77
CA ASP A 36 -10.15 7.23 2.25
C ASP A 36 -10.56 8.62 2.79
N THR A 37 -10.33 8.87 4.09
CA THR A 37 -10.62 10.17 4.70
C THR A 37 -9.78 11.29 4.09
N ILE A 38 -8.50 11.04 3.80
CA ILE A 38 -7.61 12.01 3.15
C ILE A 38 -8.05 12.25 1.70
N SER A 39 -8.42 11.19 0.97
CA SER A 39 -8.92 11.29 -0.40
C SER A 39 -10.23 12.09 -0.48
N ALA A 40 -11.15 11.84 0.45
CA ALA A 40 -12.40 12.60 0.57
C ALA A 40 -12.15 14.09 0.89
N LYS A 41 -11.19 14.39 1.78
CA LYS A 41 -10.78 15.77 2.07
C LYS A 41 -10.09 16.45 0.89
N LEU A 42 -9.27 15.72 0.13
CA LEU A 42 -8.59 16.25 -1.04
C LEU A 42 -9.55 16.56 -2.19
N THR A 43 -10.61 15.76 -2.35
CA THR A 43 -11.66 15.98 -3.35
C THR A 43 -12.63 17.08 -2.97
N SER A 44 -12.91 17.28 -1.67
CA SER A 44 -13.77 18.37 -1.20
C SER A 44 -13.07 19.73 -1.19
N LEU A 45 -11.74 19.76 -1.15
CA LEU A 45 -10.96 20.99 -1.23
C LEU A 45 -10.83 21.45 -2.69
N PRO A 46 -11.40 22.61 -3.08
CA PRO A 46 -11.26 23.11 -4.45
C PRO A 46 -9.79 23.33 -4.81
N ALA A 47 -9.46 23.08 -6.08
CA ALA A 47 -8.07 23.11 -6.56
C ALA A 47 -7.41 24.48 -6.41
N LYS A 48 -8.22 25.54 -6.44
CA LYS A 48 -7.84 26.94 -6.28
C LYS A 48 -8.69 27.54 -5.15
N PRO A 49 -8.12 28.38 -4.26
CA PRO A 49 -8.93 29.20 -3.37
C PRO A 49 -9.91 30.04 -4.21
N PRO A 50 -11.12 30.33 -3.71
CA PRO A 50 -12.04 31.21 -4.41
C PRO A 50 -11.35 32.54 -4.67
N ALA A 51 -11.36 32.97 -5.94
CA ALA A 51 -10.79 34.25 -6.31
C ALA A 51 -11.55 35.36 -5.56
N ILE A 52 -10.83 36.21 -4.86
CA ILE A 52 -11.42 37.36 -4.17
C ILE A 52 -11.87 38.34 -5.25
N ASP A 53 -13.14 38.75 -5.21
CA ASP A 53 -13.68 39.78 -6.09
C ASP A 53 -13.25 41.16 -5.58
N TRP A 54 -12.05 41.59 -5.99
CA TRP A 54 -11.50 42.89 -5.64
C TRP A 54 -12.28 44.06 -6.28
N ALA A 55 -13.03 43.83 -7.37
CA ALA A 55 -13.81 44.88 -8.02
C ALA A 55 -15.00 45.31 -7.15
N TYR A 56 -15.69 44.35 -6.53
CA TYR A 56 -16.76 44.62 -5.55
C TYR A 56 -16.27 45.43 -4.35
N TYR A 57 -15.07 45.11 -3.83
CA TYR A 57 -14.49 45.83 -2.70
C TYR A 57 -13.99 47.23 -3.06
N ARG A 58 -13.50 47.44 -4.28
CA ARG A 58 -13.15 48.79 -4.79
C ARG A 58 -14.38 49.70 -4.86
N THR A 59 -15.57 49.18 -5.17
CA THR A 59 -16.80 49.98 -5.28
C THR A 59 -17.46 50.26 -3.93
N THR A 60 -17.28 49.41 -2.93
CA THR A 60 -17.97 49.51 -1.63
C THR A 60 -17.14 50.25 -0.57
N ILE A 61 -15.82 50.30 -0.73
CA ILE A 61 -14.92 50.93 0.25
C ILE A 61 -14.64 52.38 -0.19
N ALA A 62 -15.13 53.33 0.60
CA ALA A 62 -14.99 54.77 0.33
C ALA A 62 -13.55 55.31 0.43
N LYS A 63 -12.61 54.55 1.03
CA LYS A 63 -11.18 54.89 1.07
C LYS A 63 -10.45 54.29 -0.13
N ALA A 64 -10.22 55.12 -1.14
CA ALA A 64 -9.36 54.81 -2.27
C ALA A 64 -7.93 54.44 -1.80
N GLY A 65 -7.40 53.31 -2.28
CA GLY A 65 -6.03 52.85 -2.00
C GLY A 65 -5.89 51.71 -0.96
N LEU A 66 -6.86 51.53 -0.06
CA LEU A 66 -6.79 50.47 0.96
C LEU A 66 -6.95 49.08 0.33
N VAL A 67 -7.83 48.94 -0.67
CA VAL A 67 -8.05 47.69 -1.41
C VAL A 67 -6.80 47.27 -2.20
N ASP A 68 -6.06 48.21 -2.79
CA ASP A 68 -4.84 47.93 -3.55
C ASP A 68 -3.68 47.49 -2.65
N GLU A 69 -3.57 48.05 -1.43
CA GLU A 69 -2.60 47.57 -0.44
C GLU A 69 -2.89 46.14 0.04
N PHE A 70 -4.17 45.79 0.21
CA PHE A 70 -4.58 44.44 0.58
C PHE A 70 -4.41 43.44 -0.55
N GLU A 71 -4.72 43.82 -1.80
CA GLU A 71 -4.44 42.98 -2.97
C GLU A 71 -2.93 42.70 -3.08
N LYS A 72 -2.09 43.72 -2.90
CA LYS A 72 -0.64 43.59 -2.96
C LYS A 72 -0.08 42.70 -1.84
N LYS A 73 -0.60 42.83 -0.61
CA LYS A 73 -0.20 41.98 0.53
C LYS A 73 -0.75 40.55 0.42
N PHE A 74 -1.94 40.37 -0.13
CA PHE A 74 -2.55 39.04 -0.34
C PHE A 74 -1.79 38.26 -1.42
N ASN A 75 -1.43 38.91 -2.52
CA ASN A 75 -0.61 38.29 -3.57
C ASN A 75 0.83 38.00 -3.11
N ALA A 76 1.37 38.80 -2.18
CA ALA A 76 2.68 38.56 -1.58
C ALA A 76 2.68 37.45 -0.53
N LEU A 77 1.51 37.09 0.01
CA LEU A 77 1.33 36.01 0.98
C LEU A 77 1.35 34.66 0.26
N THR A 78 2.55 34.17 0.00
CA THR A 78 2.75 32.79 -0.43
C THR A 78 2.52 31.87 0.77
N ILE A 79 1.56 30.95 0.67
CA ILE A 79 1.38 29.92 1.70
C ILE A 79 2.63 29.03 1.64
N PRO A 80 3.46 28.99 2.70
CA PRO A 80 4.63 28.13 2.70
C PRO A 80 4.17 26.68 2.56
N GLU A 81 4.61 26.02 1.49
CA GLU A 81 4.28 24.61 1.27
C GLU A 81 4.78 23.78 2.47
N PRO A 82 3.99 22.84 3.00
CA PRO A 82 4.43 22.00 4.10
C PRO A 82 5.70 21.25 3.69
N LYS A 83 6.79 21.48 4.44
CA LYS A 83 8.07 20.82 4.23
C LYS A 83 7.90 19.32 4.40
N ASP A 84 8.23 18.56 3.37
CA ASP A 84 8.16 17.11 3.41
C ASP A 84 9.25 16.57 4.34
N THR A 85 8.84 15.93 5.43
CA THR A 85 9.72 15.37 6.48
C THR A 85 9.55 13.86 6.61
N GLN A 86 8.69 13.25 5.79
CA GLN A 86 8.24 11.87 5.97
C GLN A 86 8.74 10.95 4.86
N SER A 87 9.12 11.49 3.69
CA SER A 87 9.65 10.69 2.58
C SER A 87 10.95 9.97 2.92
N GLU A 88 11.84 10.56 3.74
CA GLU A 88 13.05 9.88 4.20
C GLU A 88 12.74 8.67 5.10
N LYS A 89 11.74 8.78 5.98
CA LYS A 89 11.34 7.69 6.89
C LYS A 89 10.67 6.55 6.13
N ILE A 90 9.88 6.87 5.11
CA ILE A 90 9.22 5.87 4.25
C ILE A 90 10.26 5.06 3.48
N ASN A 91 11.29 5.71 2.92
CA ASN A 91 12.35 5.03 2.20
C ASN A 91 13.15 4.07 3.10
N LEU A 92 13.41 4.45 4.35
CA LEU A 92 14.08 3.57 5.32
C LEU A 92 13.22 2.34 5.65
N GLN A 93 11.92 2.52 5.91
CA GLN A 93 11.01 1.40 6.15
C GLN A 93 10.88 0.47 4.94
N GLU A 94 10.88 1.00 3.71
CA GLU A 94 10.86 0.20 2.49
C GLU A 94 12.13 -0.66 2.37
N GLN A 95 13.30 -0.11 2.69
CA GLN A 95 14.56 -0.88 2.68
C GLN A 95 14.58 -1.99 3.73
N GLU A 96 14.04 -1.75 4.93
CA GLU A 96 13.94 -2.76 5.99
C GLU A 96 12.96 -3.88 5.62
N ALA A 97 11.80 -3.52 5.04
CA ALA A 97 10.82 -4.49 4.57
C ALA A 97 11.37 -5.35 3.42
N ASN A 98 12.16 -4.77 2.50
CA ASN A 98 12.78 -5.52 1.41
C ASN A 98 13.80 -6.55 1.93
N LYS A 99 14.58 -6.22 2.96
CA LYS A 99 15.52 -7.17 3.57
C LYS A 99 14.80 -8.35 4.21
N THR A 100 13.73 -8.09 4.97
CA THR A 100 12.95 -9.17 5.62
C THR A 100 12.23 -10.03 4.59
N ALA A 101 11.70 -9.44 3.51
CA ALA A 101 11.09 -10.18 2.41
C ALA A 101 12.10 -11.12 1.70
N LEU A 102 13.32 -10.64 1.42
CA LEU A 102 14.36 -11.45 0.80
C LEU A 102 14.79 -12.62 1.69
N ALA A 103 14.95 -12.38 2.99
CA ALA A 103 15.25 -13.43 3.97
C ALA A 103 14.13 -14.48 4.01
N PHE A 104 12.87 -14.05 4.06
CA PHE A 104 11.71 -14.95 4.06
C PHE A 104 11.60 -15.78 2.77
N ILE A 105 11.92 -15.21 1.61
CA ILE A 105 11.94 -15.94 0.33
C ILE A 105 13.02 -17.03 0.38
N ALA A 106 14.21 -16.72 0.88
CA ALA A 106 15.30 -17.70 1.00
C ALA A 106 14.92 -18.86 1.94
N GLU A 107 14.39 -18.55 3.13
CA GLU A 107 13.91 -19.55 4.09
C GLU A 107 12.76 -20.39 3.53
N SER A 108 11.84 -19.77 2.79
CA SER A 108 10.70 -20.48 2.19
C SER A 108 11.16 -21.42 1.07
N LYS A 109 12.12 -21.03 0.23
CA LYS A 109 12.72 -21.93 -0.77
C LYS A 109 13.42 -23.11 -0.12
N ALA A 110 14.13 -22.91 0.99
CA ALA A 110 14.75 -23.99 1.74
C ALA A 110 13.71 -24.98 2.30
N ARG A 111 12.59 -24.48 2.84
CA ARG A 111 11.47 -25.31 3.32
C ARG A 111 10.77 -26.08 2.19
N VAL A 112 10.57 -25.46 1.02
CA VAL A 112 10.01 -26.16 -0.14
C VAL A 112 10.91 -27.33 -0.55
N ALA A 113 12.22 -27.12 -0.60
CA ALA A 113 13.17 -28.18 -0.94
C ALA A 113 13.20 -29.33 0.10
N SER A 114 12.97 -29.06 1.39
CA SER A 114 12.82 -30.13 2.38
C SER A 114 11.52 -30.90 2.19
N PHE A 115 10.41 -30.21 1.96
CA PHE A 115 9.11 -30.86 1.72
C PHE A 115 9.10 -31.69 0.44
N GLU A 116 9.75 -31.24 -0.63
CA GLU A 116 9.88 -32.04 -1.87
C GLU A 116 10.62 -33.36 -1.62
N LYS A 117 11.65 -33.34 -0.77
CA LYS A 117 12.38 -34.57 -0.39
C LYS A 117 11.51 -35.51 0.45
N GLU A 118 10.77 -34.98 1.41
CA GLU A 118 9.85 -35.76 2.25
C GLU A 118 8.73 -36.41 1.43
N VAL A 119 8.13 -35.66 0.50
CA VAL A 119 7.10 -36.18 -0.42
C VAL A 119 7.67 -37.29 -1.31
N CYS A 120 8.89 -37.10 -1.83
CA CYS A 120 9.55 -38.12 -2.64
C CYS A 120 9.83 -39.40 -1.83
N SER A 121 10.32 -39.26 -0.59
CA SER A 121 10.54 -40.37 0.33
C SER A 121 9.25 -41.14 0.62
N TYR A 122 8.16 -40.42 0.96
CA TYR A 122 6.86 -41.03 1.22
C TYR A 122 6.33 -41.79 0.00
N TYR A 123 6.46 -41.19 -1.20
CA TYR A 123 5.99 -41.81 -2.44
C TYR A 123 6.78 -43.08 -2.80
N ILE A 124 8.10 -43.07 -2.59
CA ILE A 124 8.97 -44.25 -2.78
C ILE A 124 8.61 -45.34 -1.77
N GLY A 125 8.46 -44.98 -0.49
CA GLY A 125 8.06 -45.91 0.57
C GLY A 125 6.72 -46.59 0.28
N TYR A 126 5.71 -45.82 -0.11
CA TYR A 126 4.39 -46.35 -0.46
C TYR A 126 4.47 -47.30 -1.66
N LYS A 127 5.26 -46.96 -2.68
CA LYS A 127 5.45 -47.78 -3.90
C LYS A 127 6.27 -49.05 -3.63
N MET A 128 7.21 -49.01 -2.68
CA MET A 128 7.96 -50.19 -2.23
C MET A 128 7.14 -51.12 -1.35
N PHE A 129 6.20 -50.61 -0.53
CA PHE A 129 5.37 -51.48 0.31
C PHE A 129 4.21 -52.11 -0.48
N THR A 130 3.56 -51.34 -1.35
CA THR A 130 2.33 -51.79 -2.04
C THR A 130 2.58 -52.78 -3.19
N LYS A 131 3.65 -52.60 -3.97
CA LYS A 131 3.98 -53.50 -5.10
C LYS A 131 4.27 -54.95 -4.69
N PRO A 132 5.15 -55.25 -3.71
CA PRO A 132 5.41 -56.63 -3.30
C PRO A 132 4.21 -57.24 -2.57
N LEU A 133 3.42 -56.47 -1.81
CA LEU A 133 2.16 -56.96 -1.20
C LEU A 133 1.13 -57.36 -2.26
N PHE A 134 1.03 -56.63 -3.38
CA PHE A 134 0.14 -56.97 -4.48
C PHE A 134 0.60 -58.25 -5.21
N ILE A 135 1.91 -58.40 -5.44
CA ILE A 135 2.49 -59.60 -6.08
C ILE A 135 2.35 -60.83 -5.17
N TYR A 136 2.60 -60.69 -3.86
CA TYR A 136 2.41 -61.78 -2.88
C TYR A 136 0.95 -62.22 -2.77
N ASN A 137 -0.01 -61.28 -2.77
CA ASN A 137 -1.43 -61.61 -2.68
C ASN A 137 -1.95 -62.28 -3.96
N ILE A 138 -1.42 -61.93 -5.15
CA ILE A 138 -1.74 -62.65 -6.39
C ILE A 138 -1.17 -64.08 -6.37
N PHE A 139 0.07 -64.27 -5.91
CA PHE A 139 0.70 -65.59 -5.86
C PHE A 139 0.06 -66.54 -4.83
N TYR A 140 -0.40 -66.03 -3.68
CA TYR A 140 -1.05 -66.84 -2.65
C TYR A 140 -2.53 -67.16 -2.91
N ARG A 141 -3.17 -66.54 -3.91
CA ARG A 141 -4.59 -66.74 -4.23
C ARG A 141 -4.82 -67.69 -5.42
N VAL A 142 -3.75 -68.15 -6.07
CA VAL A 142 -3.77 -69.01 -7.26
C VAL A 142 -3.16 -70.41 -6.99
N SER A 143 -2.64 -70.67 -5.79
CA SER A 143 -2.33 -72.02 -5.27
C SER A 143 -3.46 -72.51 -4.37
#